data_AF-A0A2G7LNJ3-F1
#
_entry.id   AF-A0A2G7LNJ3-F1
#
_cell.length_a   1.000
_cell.length_b   1.000
_cell.length_c   1.000
_cell.angle_alpha   90.00
_cell.angle_beta   90.00
_cell.angle_gamma   90.00
#
_symmetry.space_group_name_H-M   'P 1'
#
loop_
_entity.id
_entity.type
_entity.pdbx_description
1 polymer ?
#
loop_
_entity_poly.entity_id
_entity_poly.type
_entity_poly.pdbx_seq_one_letter_code
_entity_poly.pdbx_strand_id
1 'polypeptide(L)'
;MDIPLKKYTGIVLQVILMYSFYWIGNLVQAVLHLPLTGSIVGMLLLFIVIQLGWIRISWGEEGSSWLQSNLQLLFIPPTVGIINHFDFFRANTVLLVLGLVVSTLVTCLLSAKISEWLMAWRSTHQGKKEAISCSHSSSESE
;
A
#
# COMPACT_ATOMS: atom_id res chain seq x y z
N MET A 1 -27.87 15.13 18.01
CA MET A 1 -27.46 13.90 17.29
C MET A 1 -27.10 14.33 15.88
N ASP A 2 -26.10 15.20 15.75
CA ASP A 2 -25.67 15.81 14.48
C ASP A 2 -24.40 15.10 14.04
N ILE A 3 -24.59 14.13 13.15
CA ILE A 3 -23.51 13.31 12.61
C ILE A 3 -22.83 14.12 11.50
N PRO A 4 -21.48 14.24 11.48
CA PRO A 4 -20.74 15.04 10.50
C PRO A 4 -20.75 14.40 9.10
N LEU A 5 -21.90 14.46 8.42
CA LEU A 5 -22.14 13.96 7.07
C LEU A 5 -21.13 14.50 6.04
N LYS A 6 -20.68 15.74 6.20
CA LYS A 6 -19.74 16.39 5.27
C LYS A 6 -18.37 15.69 5.20
N LYS A 7 -17.92 15.07 6.29
CA LYS A 7 -16.64 14.32 6.32
C LYS A 7 -16.76 12.96 5.66
N TYR A 8 -17.91 12.30 5.85
CA TYR A 8 -18.18 10.99 5.25
C TYR A 8 -18.29 11.07 3.72
N THR A 9 -18.87 12.16 3.19
CA THR A 9 -18.91 12.41 1.75
C THR A 9 -17.50 12.50 1.14
N GLY A 10 -16.52 13.06 1.87
CA GLY A 10 -15.13 13.11 1.45
C GLY A 10 -14.50 11.72 1.33
N ILE A 11 -14.68 10.88 2.36
CA ILE A 11 -14.16 9.49 2.38
C ILE A 11 -14.78 8.67 1.24
N VAL A 12 -16.09 8.75 1.05
CA VAL A 12 -16.78 8.02 -0.04
C VAL A 12 -16.29 8.48 -1.41
N LEU A 13 -16.11 9.79 -1.61
CA LEU A 13 -15.57 10.34 -2.86
C LEU A 13 -14.15 9.82 -3.15
N GLN A 14 -13.29 9.73 -2.13
CA GLN A 14 -11.93 9.20 -2.26
C GLN A 14 -11.92 7.71 -2.64
N VAL A 15 -12.80 6.91 -2.04
CA VAL A 15 -12.95 5.47 -2.36
C VAL A 15 -13.48 5.29 -3.79
N ILE A 16 -14.47 6.08 -4.21
CA ILE A 16 -14.97 6.07 -5.59
C ILE A 16 -13.87 6.46 -6.58
N LEU A 17 -13.03 7.42 -6.23
CA LEU A 17 -11.91 7.84 -7.06
C LEU A 17 -10.87 6.71 -7.19
N MET A 18 -10.51 6.03 -6.09
CA MET A 18 -9.65 4.84 -6.14
C MET A 18 -10.26 3.72 -7.00
N TYR A 19 -11.56 3.48 -6.86
CA TYR A 19 -12.27 2.46 -7.64
C TYR A 19 -12.31 2.81 -9.14
N SER A 20 -12.48 4.08 -9.48
CA SER A 20 -12.43 4.56 -10.87
C SER A 20 -11.04 4.32 -11.49
N PHE A 21 -9.97 4.59 -10.75
CA PHE A 21 -8.60 4.29 -11.18
C PHE A 21 -8.35 2.79 -11.37
N TYR A 22 -8.87 1.95 -10.47
CA TYR A 22 -8.82 0.49 -10.64
C TYR A 22 -9.56 0.05 -11.90
N TRP A 23 -10.74 0.60 -12.17
CA TRP A 23 -11.55 0.26 -13.34
C TRP A 23 -10.84 0.66 -14.65
N ILE A 24 -10.25 1.85 -14.69
CA ILE A 24 -9.41 2.30 -15.82
C ILE A 24 -8.18 1.39 -15.97
N GLY A 25 -7.49 1.06 -14.87
CA GLY A 25 -6.36 0.14 -14.88
C GLY A 25 -6.73 -1.26 -15.40
N ASN A 26 -7.92 -1.75 -15.07
CA ASN A 26 -8.46 -3.01 -15.58
C ASN A 26 -8.80 -2.94 -17.08
N LEU A 27 -9.36 -1.81 -17.54
CA LEU A 27 -9.66 -1.60 -18.96
C LEU A 27 -8.36 -1.52 -19.80
N VAL A 28 -7.36 -0.82 -19.29
CA VAL A 28 -6.01 -0.74 -19.90
C VAL A 28 -5.37 -2.13 -19.94
N GLN A 29 -5.43 -2.88 -18.84
CA GLN A 29 -4.91 -4.26 -18.77
C GLN A 29 -5.59 -5.18 -19.79
N ALA A 30 -6.91 -5.08 -19.94
CA ALA A 30 -7.67 -5.88 -20.90
C ALA A 30 -7.30 -5.55 -22.35
N VAL A 31 -7.05 -4.28 -22.68
CA VAL A 31 -6.64 -3.86 -24.03
C VAL A 31 -5.21 -4.32 -24.34
N LEU A 32 -4.31 -4.23 -23.36
CA LEU A 32 -2.89 -4.55 -23.55
C LEU A 32 -2.56 -6.05 -23.37
N HIS A 33 -3.48 -6.89 -22.90
CA HIS A 33 -3.24 -8.32 -22.63
C HIS A 33 -1.98 -8.61 -21.79
N LEU A 34 -1.64 -7.71 -20.85
CA LEU A 34 -0.50 -7.95 -19.97
C LEU A 34 -0.88 -8.94 -18.85
N PRO A 35 0.05 -9.82 -18.40
CA PRO A 35 -0.14 -10.73 -17.27
C PRO A 35 -0.24 -10.03 -15.90
N LEU A 36 -0.32 -8.69 -15.89
CA LEU A 36 -0.44 -7.90 -14.67
C LEU A 36 -1.90 -7.83 -14.24
N THR A 37 -2.17 -7.89 -12.93
CA THR A 37 -3.49 -7.62 -12.38
C THR A 37 -3.82 -6.12 -12.52
N GLY A 38 -5.09 -5.80 -12.83
CA GLY A 38 -5.56 -4.41 -13.00
C GLY A 38 -5.24 -3.47 -11.83
N SER A 39 -5.09 -3.97 -10.59
CA SER A 39 -4.68 -3.15 -9.43
C SER A 39 -3.25 -2.62 -9.53
N ILE A 40 -2.29 -3.40 -10.03
CA ILE A 40 -0.92 -2.93 -10.24
C ILE A 40 -0.89 -1.85 -11.31
N VAL A 41 -1.64 -2.04 -12.40
CA VAL A 41 -1.77 -1.04 -13.47
C VAL A 41 -2.42 0.24 -12.95
N GLY A 42 -3.46 0.12 -12.13
CA GLY A 42 -4.10 1.26 -11.46
C GLY A 42 -3.17 2.04 -10.54
N MET A 43 -2.29 1.35 -9.78
CA MET A 43 -1.26 1.99 -8.96
C MET A 43 -0.24 2.77 -9.80
N LEU A 44 0.22 2.21 -10.91
CA LEU A 44 1.13 2.90 -11.84
C LEU A 44 0.44 4.12 -12.48
N LEU A 45 -0.83 3.99 -12.87
CA LEU A 45 -1.61 5.08 -13.43
C LEU A 45 -1.77 6.22 -12.41
N LEU A 46 -2.10 5.88 -11.16
CA LEU A 46 -2.21 6.86 -10.07
C LEU A 46 -0.87 7.55 -9.79
N PHE A 47 0.23 6.80 -9.82
CA PHE A 47 1.57 7.34 -9.66
C PHE A 47 1.89 8.40 -10.74
N ILE A 48 1.56 8.12 -12.00
CA ILE A 48 1.74 9.08 -13.10
C ILE A 48 0.89 10.34 -12.85
N VAL A 49 -0.39 10.19 -12.48
CA VAL A 49 -1.29 11.33 -12.23
C VAL A 49 -0.84 12.20 -11.05
N ILE A 50 -0.32 11.58 -9.98
CA ILE A 50 0.30 12.30 -8.85
C ILE A 50 1.53 13.06 -9.36
N GLN A 51 2.35 12.45 -10.22
CA GLN A 51 3.55 13.09 -10.77
C GLN A 51 3.22 14.30 -11.65
N LEU A 52 2.09 14.28 -12.36
CA LEU A 52 1.56 15.43 -13.11
C LEU A 52 0.97 16.54 -12.20
N GLY A 53 0.89 16.31 -10.88
CA GLY A 53 0.41 17.31 -9.90
C GLY A 53 -1.10 17.53 -9.90
N TRP A 54 -1.87 16.69 -10.59
CA TRP A 54 -3.33 16.82 -10.67
C TRP A 54 -4.00 16.45 -9.33
N ILE A 55 -3.40 15.54 -8.56
CA ILE A 55 -3.98 15.00 -7.33
C ILE A 55 -3.01 15.19 -6.16
N ARG A 56 -3.48 15.80 -5.06
CA ARG A 56 -2.69 15.93 -3.81
C ARG A 56 -2.79 14.63 -3.03
N ILE A 57 -1.65 14.10 -2.58
CA ILE A 57 -1.58 12.87 -1.78
C ILE A 57 -2.46 12.93 -0.52
N SER A 58 -2.62 14.12 0.06
CA SER A 58 -3.44 14.40 1.23
C SER A 58 -4.92 14.03 1.04
N TRP A 59 -5.43 13.97 -0.19
CA TRP A 59 -6.79 13.53 -0.47
C TRP A 59 -6.95 12.00 -0.41
N GLY A 60 -5.91 11.17 -0.39
CA GLY A 60 -6.08 9.71 -0.32
C GLY A 60 -6.07 9.12 1.09
N GLU A 61 -5.63 9.93 2.07
CA GLU A 61 -5.20 9.44 3.39
C GLU A 61 -6.37 9.03 4.29
N GLU A 62 -7.47 9.79 4.26
CA GLU A 62 -8.67 9.50 5.06
C GLU A 62 -9.40 8.24 4.56
N GLY A 63 -9.53 8.07 3.23
CA GLY A 63 -10.16 6.91 2.62
C GLY A 63 -9.36 5.62 2.85
N SER A 64 -8.04 5.68 2.69
CA SER A 64 -7.17 4.53 2.93
C SER A 64 -7.15 4.11 4.40
N SER A 65 -6.99 5.06 5.33
CA SER A 65 -7.01 4.76 6.77
C SER A 65 -8.35 4.18 7.24
N TRP A 66 -9.47 4.68 6.70
CA TRP A 66 -10.79 4.12 6.98
C TRP A 66 -10.92 2.69 6.47
N LEU A 67 -10.50 2.42 5.23
CA LEU A 67 -10.58 1.08 4.63
C LEU A 67 -9.66 0.08 5.35
N GLN A 68 -8.47 0.52 5.75
CA GLN A 68 -7.52 -0.27 6.54
C GLN A 68 -8.06 -0.58 7.94
N SER A 69 -8.73 0.38 8.59
CA SER A 69 -9.38 0.15 9.88
C SER A 69 -10.54 -0.85 9.80
N ASN A 70 -11.18 -0.99 8.63
CA ASN A 70 -12.28 -1.92 8.38
C ASN A 70 -11.85 -3.18 7.61
N LEU A 71 -10.54 -3.37 7.39
CA LEU A 71 -9.99 -4.49 6.62
C LEU A 71 -10.39 -5.86 7.22
N GLN A 72 -10.50 -5.94 8.55
CA GLN A 72 -10.98 -7.15 9.24
C GLN A 72 -12.40 -7.53 8.82
N LEU A 73 -13.30 -6.54 8.64
CA LEU A 73 -14.67 -6.76 8.14
C LEU A 73 -14.67 -7.18 6.66
N LEU A 74 -13.76 -6.64 5.85
CA LEU A 74 -13.63 -6.98 4.42
C LEU A 74 -13.05 -8.38 4.16
N PHE A 75 -12.33 -8.96 5.13
CA PHE A 75 -11.80 -10.32 5.01
C PHE A 75 -12.80 -11.42 5.38
N ILE A 76 -13.83 -11.10 6.16
CA ILE A 76 -14.86 -12.08 6.54
C ILE A 76 -15.57 -12.71 5.32
N PRO A 77 -16.11 -11.95 4.35
CA PRO A 77 -16.81 -12.52 3.19
C PRO A 77 -15.94 -13.45 2.32
N PRO A 78 -14.69 -13.09 1.97
CA PRO A 78 -13.78 -14.00 1.28
C PRO A 78 -13.47 -15.26 2.10
N THR A 79 -13.16 -15.11 3.39
CA THR A 79 -12.82 -16.26 4.25
C THR A 79 -13.98 -17.23 4.37
N VAL A 80 -15.23 -16.75 4.50
CA VAL A 80 -16.39 -17.64 4.54
C VAL A 80 -16.68 -18.31 3.19
N GLY A 81 -16.27 -17.70 2.08
CA GLY A 81 -16.34 -18.33 0.76
C GLY A 81 -15.40 -19.53 0.61
N ILE A 82 -14.21 -19.47 1.23
CA ILE A 82 -13.23 -20.56 1.21
C ILE A 82 -13.73 -21.81 1.94
N ILE A 83 -14.58 -21.66 2.98
CA ILE A 83 -15.02 -22.80 3.81
C ILE A 83 -15.75 -23.87 2.98
N ASN A 84 -16.42 -23.46 1.90
CA ASN A 84 -17.16 -24.36 1.01
C ASN A 84 -16.24 -25.30 0.18
N HIS A 85 -14.93 -25.03 0.13
CA HIS A 85 -13.92 -25.80 -0.61
C HIS A 85 -12.82 -26.34 0.34
N PHE A 86 -13.18 -26.74 1.56
CA PHE A 86 -12.21 -27.12 2.60
C PHE A 86 -11.46 -28.44 2.36
N ASP A 87 -11.92 -29.28 1.44
CA ASP A 87 -11.38 -30.62 1.21
C ASP A 87 -9.91 -30.57 0.75
N PHE A 88 -9.58 -29.63 -0.16
CA PHE A 88 -8.22 -29.41 -0.65
C PHE A 88 -7.28 -28.84 0.42
N PHE A 89 -7.81 -28.03 1.34
CA PHE A 89 -7.05 -27.41 2.43
C PHE A 89 -6.68 -28.42 3.51
N ARG A 90 -7.57 -29.36 3.87
CA ARG A 90 -7.31 -30.36 4.92
C ARG A 90 -6.08 -31.23 4.63
N ALA A 91 -5.87 -31.62 3.37
CA ALA A 91 -4.75 -32.48 2.99
C ALA A 91 -3.37 -31.80 3.17
N ASN A 92 -3.31 -30.47 3.04
CA ASN A 92 -2.05 -29.72 2.99
C ASN A 92 -1.95 -28.58 4.02
N THR A 93 -2.83 -28.53 5.02
CA THR A 93 -2.88 -27.42 5.99
C THR A 93 -1.54 -27.23 6.70
N VAL A 94 -0.86 -28.33 7.05
CA VAL A 94 0.45 -28.30 7.72
C VAL A 94 1.52 -27.68 6.81
N LEU A 95 1.59 -28.08 5.54
CA LEU A 95 2.53 -27.50 4.57
C LEU A 95 2.21 -26.02 4.29
N LEU A 96 0.93 -25.65 4.22
CA LEU A 96 0.51 -24.25 4.00
C LEU A 96 0.90 -23.36 5.17
N VAL A 97 0.59 -23.76 6.41
CA VAL A 97 0.95 -22.98 7.61
C VAL A 97 2.46 -22.87 7.73
N LEU A 98 3.18 -23.97 7.54
CA LEU A 98 4.64 -23.97 7.58
C LEU A 98 5.22 -23.04 6.50
N GLY A 99 4.73 -23.13 5.26
CA GLY A 99 5.17 -22.26 4.17
C GLY A 99 4.88 -20.79 4.43
N LEU A 100 3.73 -20.46 5.03
CA LEU A 100 3.35 -19.09 5.37
C LEU A 100 4.25 -18.49 6.46
N VAL A 101 4.53 -19.27 7.51
CA VAL A 101 5.43 -18.86 8.59
C VAL A 101 6.87 -18.72 8.08
N VAL A 102 7.37 -19.72 7.36
CA VAL A 102 8.74 -19.70 6.83
C VAL A 102 8.93 -18.55 5.84
N SER A 103 8.00 -18.35 4.90
CA SER A 103 8.08 -17.23 3.94
C SER A 103 8.06 -15.88 4.63
N THR A 104 7.18 -15.69 5.62
CA THR A 104 7.11 -14.44 6.40
C THR A 104 8.42 -14.18 7.15
N LEU A 105 8.95 -15.20 7.84
CA LEU A 105 10.23 -15.09 8.54
C LEU A 105 11.38 -14.77 7.58
N VAL A 106 11.45 -15.46 6.45
CA VAL A 106 12.48 -15.21 5.42
C VAL A 106 12.35 -13.80 4.86
N THR A 107 11.14 -13.34 4.50
CA THR A 107 10.91 -11.96 4.04
C THR A 107 11.31 -10.92 5.07
N CYS A 108 10.97 -11.11 6.35
CA CYS A 108 11.37 -10.21 7.43
C CYS A 108 12.90 -10.16 7.60
N LEU A 109 13.56 -11.32 7.62
CA LEU A 109 15.02 -11.40 7.74
C LEU A 109 15.73 -10.76 6.55
N LEU A 110 15.25 -11.01 5.33
CA LEU A 110 15.78 -10.40 4.12
C LEU A 110 15.57 -8.88 4.15
N SER A 111 14.36 -8.41 4.48
CA SER A 111 14.08 -6.97 4.60
C SER A 111 14.97 -6.30 5.64
N ALA A 112 15.17 -6.93 6.80
CA ALA A 112 16.06 -6.45 7.85
C ALA A 112 17.52 -6.38 7.37
N LYS A 113 18.02 -7.43 6.70
CA LYS A 113 19.37 -7.47 6.14
C LYS A 113 19.60 -6.45 5.04
N ILE A 114 18.61 -6.26 4.16
CA ILE A 114 18.65 -5.23 3.11
C ILE A 114 18.67 -3.85 3.75
N SER A 115 17.88 -3.63 4.80
CA SER A 115 17.87 -2.36 5.53
C SER A 115 19.21 -2.09 6.21
N GLU A 116 19.81 -3.08 6.86
CA GLU A 116 21.14 -3.00 7.46
C GLU A 116 22.23 -2.74 6.42
N TRP A 117 22.19 -3.44 5.29
CA TRP A 117 23.10 -3.23 4.17
C TRP A 117 22.95 -1.84 3.56
N LEU A 118 21.71 -1.37 3.37
CA LEU A 118 21.41 -0.05 2.87
C LEU A 118 21.86 1.03 3.85
N MET A 119 21.68 0.84 5.16
CA MET A 119 22.16 1.78 6.18
C MET A 119 23.69 1.80 6.25
N ALA A 120 24.35 0.65 6.17
CA ALA A 120 25.81 0.58 6.05
C ALA A 120 26.31 1.30 4.80
N TRP A 121 25.63 1.14 3.65
CA TRP A 121 25.95 1.81 2.40
C TRP A 121 25.63 3.31 2.40
N ARG A 122 24.58 3.71 3.14
CA ARG A 122 24.13 5.10 3.25
C ARG A 122 24.92 5.89 4.30
N SER A 123 25.60 5.25 5.25
CA SER A 123 26.52 5.90 6.20
C SER A 123 27.64 6.68 5.49
N THR A 124 28.08 6.22 4.31
CA THR A 124 29.06 6.93 3.47
C THR A 124 28.48 8.15 2.73
N HIS A 125 27.16 8.26 2.59
CA HIS A 125 26.46 9.35 1.86
C HIS A 125 25.57 10.26 2.73
N GLN A 126 25.24 9.89 3.97
CA GLN A 126 24.35 10.65 4.87
C GLN A 126 25.10 11.70 5.71
N GLY A 127 26.39 11.49 6.00
CA GLY A 127 27.24 12.50 6.66
C GLY A 127 27.36 13.83 5.89
N LYS A 128 27.04 13.84 4.59
CA LYS A 128 27.00 15.05 3.76
C LYS A 128 25.62 15.74 3.77
N LYS A 129 24.51 15.04 4.06
CA LYS A 129 23.15 15.64 4.07
C LYS A 129 22.78 16.25 5.42
N GLU A 130 23.30 15.70 6.52
CA GLU A 130 23.07 16.26 7.86
C GLU A 130 23.95 17.49 8.13
N ALA A 131 25.17 17.55 7.56
CA ALA A 131 26.01 18.74 7.60
C ALA A 131 25.41 19.95 6.83
N ILE A 132 24.64 19.71 5.76
CA ILE A 132 23.94 20.77 5.00
C ILE A 132 22.67 21.26 5.72
N SER A 133 22.02 20.41 6.52
CA SER A 133 20.85 20.80 7.32
C SER A 133 21.24 21.66 8.52
N CYS A 134 22.40 21.39 9.15
CA CYS A 134 22.89 22.21 10.27
C CYS A 134 23.44 23.58 9.82
N SER A 135 23.88 23.74 8.56
CA SER A 135 24.33 25.05 8.06
C SER A 135 23.20 25.99 7.67
N HIS A 136 22.02 25.48 7.32
CA HIS A 136 20.86 26.32 6.95
C HIS A 136 20.03 26.75 8.18
N SER A 137 20.14 26.03 9.31
CA SER A 137 19.40 26.38 10.52
C SER A 137 20.07 27.46 11.39
N SER A 138 21.35 27.79 11.16
CA SER A 138 22.11 28.75 11.99
C SER A 138 22.24 30.15 11.39
N SER A 139 21.56 30.44 10.27
CA SER A 139 21.54 31.78 9.64
C SER A 139 20.17 32.46 9.68
N GLU A 140 19.18 31.84 10.34
CA GLU A 140 17.80 32.33 10.43
C GLU A 140 17.34 32.61 11.87
N SER A 141 18.30 32.72 12.80
CA SER A 141 18.08 33.21 14.17
C SER A 141 19.09 34.30 14.49
N GLU A 142 19.08 35.37 13.69
CA GLU A 142 19.45 36.73 14.11
C GLU A 142 18.15 37.51 14.37
#